data_AF-A0AAD8NIX9-F1
#
_entry.id   AF-A0AAD8NIX9-F1
#
_cell.length_a   1.000
_cell.length_b   1.000
_cell.length_c   1.000
_cell.angle_alpha   90.00
_cell.angle_beta   90.00
_cell.angle_gamma   90.00
#
_symmetry.space_group_name_H-M   'P 1'
#
loop_
_entity.id
_entity.type
_entity.pdbx_description
1 polymer ?
#
loop_
_entity_poly.entity_id
_entity_poly.type
_entity_poly.pdbx_seq_one_letter_code
_entity_poly.pdbx_strand_id
1 'polypeptide(L)'
;MAIRAYITTLVSSIQAAENIEDKKSGLRLTKTRVAENCNGGITEGRRALLLSTVAAATDSKTQLLEKYLKKSQDNKTKNDKERLDSYYKRNYMDYFAFEEGTLRQKKDLTEAEKGILDWLQANK
;
A
#
# COMPACT_ATOMS: atom_id res chain seq x y z
N MET A 1 21.41 -8.85 27.56
CA MET A 1 20.40 -7.93 28.13
C MET A 1 19.79 -7.00 27.08
N ALA A 2 20.58 -6.34 26.22
CA ALA A 2 20.08 -5.33 25.26
C ALA A 2 19.12 -5.86 24.16
N ILE A 3 19.36 -7.08 23.65
CA ILE A 3 18.56 -7.63 22.54
C ILE A 3 17.10 -7.87 22.94
N ARG A 4 16.86 -8.32 24.18
CA ARG A 4 15.50 -8.55 24.69
C ARG A 4 14.70 -7.24 24.79
N ALA A 5 15.34 -6.16 25.23
CA ALA A 5 14.71 -4.85 25.32
C ALA A 5 14.30 -4.30 23.94
N TYR A 6 15.15 -4.48 22.92
CA TYR A 6 14.85 -4.07 21.55
C TYR A 6 13.66 -4.82 20.95
N ILE A 7 13.60 -6.14 21.15
CA ILE A 7 12.50 -6.97 20.67
C ILE A 7 11.19 -6.55 21.34
N THR A 8 11.19 -6.32 22.66
CA THR A 8 9.97 -5.89 23.36
C THR A 8 9.49 -4.52 22.90
N THR A 9 10.39 -3.57 22.63
CA THR A 9 10.00 -2.25 22.14
C THR A 9 9.40 -2.30 20.73
N LEU A 10 9.95 -3.14 19.86
CA LEU A 10 9.42 -3.33 18.50
C LEU A 10 8.02 -3.95 18.53
N VAL A 11 7.83 -5.03 19.29
CA VAL A 11 6.53 -5.71 19.41
C VAL A 11 5.46 -4.78 19.98
N SER A 12 5.77 -4.00 21.02
CA SER A 12 4.82 -3.02 21.57
C SER A 12 4.45 -1.90 20.57
N SER A 13 5.41 -1.44 19.77
CA SER A 13 5.14 -0.39 18.76
C SER A 13 4.27 -0.89 17.60
N ILE A 14 4.41 -2.15 17.19
CA ILE A 14 3.59 -2.80 16.15
C ILE A 14 2.16 -3.00 16.66
N GLN A 15 2.00 -3.54 17.88
CA GLN A 15 0.68 -3.73 18.49
C GLN A 15 -0.08 -2.40 18.67
N ALA A 16 0.62 -1.30 18.94
CA ALA A 16 0.01 0.02 19.05
C ALA A 16 -0.48 0.56 17.69
N ALA A 17 0.20 0.22 16.58
CA ALA A 17 -0.21 0.61 15.23
C ALA A 17 -1.45 -0.15 14.75
N GLU A 18 -1.54 -1.46 15.02
CA GLU A 18 -2.71 -2.28 14.64
C GLU A 18 -3.99 -1.82 15.35
N ASN A 19 -3.91 -1.44 16.63
CA ASN A 19 -5.06 -0.91 17.39
C ASN A 19 -5.59 0.44 16.88
N ILE A 20 -4.85 1.15 16.02
CA ILE A 20 -5.30 2.43 15.40
C ILE A 20 -6.09 2.15 14.11
N GLU A 21 -5.81 1.05 13.41
CA GLU A 21 -6.55 0.68 12.18
C GLU A 21 -7.95 0.15 12.50
N ASP A 22 -8.12 -0.58 13.60
CA ASP A 22 -9.43 -1.08 14.06
C ASP A 22 -10.39 0.04 14.53
N LYS A 23 -9.89 1.24 14.84
CA LYS A 23 -10.73 2.39 15.27
C LYS A 23 -11.30 3.23 14.14
N LYS A 24 -11.06 2.91 12.86
CA LYS A 24 -11.57 3.68 11.72
C LYS A 24 -12.96 3.26 11.21
N SER A 25 -13.64 2.30 11.82
CA SER A 25 -15.00 1.89 11.44
C SER A 25 -16.14 2.55 12.23
N GLY A 26 -15.86 3.50 13.13
CA GLY A 26 -16.87 4.14 13.98
C GLY A 26 -16.87 5.66 13.92
N LEU A 27 -17.39 6.25 12.84
CA LEU A 27 -17.73 7.68 12.81
C LEU A 27 -18.92 7.93 13.76
N ARG A 28 -18.65 8.05 15.07
CA ARG A 28 -19.60 8.66 16.02
C ARG A 28 -19.47 10.17 15.92
N LEU A 29 -20.38 10.77 15.14
CA LEU A 29 -20.58 12.21 15.10
C LEU A 29 -21.08 12.68 16.48
N THR A 30 -20.17 13.12 17.36
CA THR A 30 -20.55 13.86 18.56
C THR A 30 -20.95 15.27 18.15
N LYS A 31 -22.26 15.51 18.10
CA LYS A 31 -22.87 16.82 17.94
C LYS A 31 -22.59 17.67 19.18
N THR A 32 -21.52 18.45 19.16
CA THR A 32 -21.36 19.59 20.08
C THR A 32 -22.19 20.75 19.53
N ARG A 33 -23.25 21.13 20.25
CA ARG A 33 -23.87 22.43 20.08
C ARG A 33 -22.94 23.45 20.75
N VAL A 34 -22.28 24.27 19.95
CA VAL A 34 -21.71 25.54 20.41
C VAL A 34 -22.48 26.64 19.69
N ALA A 35 -23.16 27.45 20.49
CA ALA A 35 -23.82 28.66 20.03
C ALA A 35 -22.77 29.72 19.77
N GLU A 36 -22.78 30.35 18.59
CA GLU A 36 -22.06 31.60 18.37
C GLU A 36 -22.95 32.57 17.60
N ASN A 37 -23.17 33.70 18.25
CA ASN A 37 -23.92 34.85 17.80
C ASN A 37 -22.95 36.03 17.80
N CYS A 38 -22.45 36.44 16.63
CA CYS A 38 -21.99 37.81 16.43
C CYS A 38 -21.85 38.17 14.94
N ASN A 39 -22.55 39.25 14.59
CA ASN A 39 -22.53 39.94 13.30
C ASN A 39 -21.13 40.46 12.93
N GLY A 40 -20.79 40.42 11.64
CA GLY A 40 -19.62 41.09 11.10
C GLY A 40 -19.51 40.91 9.59
N GLY A 41 -20.24 41.73 8.84
CA GLY A 41 -20.18 41.78 7.38
C GLY A 41 -18.78 42.14 6.85
N ILE A 42 -18.60 41.93 5.54
CA ILE A 42 -17.41 42.24 4.72
C ILE A 42 -16.40 41.08 4.54
N THR A 43 -16.86 39.81 4.45
CA THR A 43 -16.00 38.71 3.93
C THR A 43 -16.65 37.80 2.88
N GLU A 44 -17.88 38.09 2.47
CA GLU A 44 -18.64 37.19 1.58
C GLU A 44 -18.34 37.41 0.09
N GLY A 45 -18.03 38.65 -0.33
CA GLY A 45 -17.77 38.96 -1.75
C GLY A 45 -16.46 38.40 -2.30
N ARG A 46 -15.40 38.31 -1.49
CA ARG A 46 -14.08 37.83 -1.94
C ARG A 46 -13.95 36.31 -1.91
N ARG A 47 -14.77 35.62 -1.12
CA ARG A 47 -14.83 34.15 -1.08
C ARG A 47 -15.67 33.59 -2.24
N ALA A 48 -16.69 34.31 -2.67
CA ALA A 48 -17.51 33.92 -3.82
C ALA A 48 -16.72 33.88 -5.14
N LEU A 49 -15.76 34.80 -5.33
CA LEU A 49 -14.96 34.89 -6.57
C LEU A 49 -13.86 33.79 -6.69
N LEU A 50 -13.42 33.23 -5.56
CA LEU A 50 -12.48 32.10 -5.54
C LEU A 50 -13.20 30.75 -5.73
N LEU A 51 -14.48 30.67 -5.35
CA LEU A 51 -15.28 29.47 -5.54
C LEU A 51 -15.70 29.28 -7.01
N SER A 52 -15.92 30.38 -7.76
CA SER A 52 -16.28 30.33 -9.18
C SER A 52 -15.13 29.93 -10.10
N THR A 53 -13.88 30.21 -9.74
CA THR A 53 -12.68 29.75 -10.47
C THR A 53 -12.34 28.28 -10.19
N VAL A 54 -12.64 27.78 -8.99
CA VAL A 54 -12.60 26.33 -8.71
C VAL A 54 -13.67 25.60 -9.52
N ALA A 55 -14.91 26.11 -9.56
CA ALA A 55 -16.02 25.50 -10.29
C ALA A 55 -15.86 25.47 -11.84
N ALA A 56 -15.05 26.36 -12.43
CA ALA A 56 -14.78 26.35 -13.87
C ALA A 56 -13.53 25.53 -14.26
N ALA A 57 -12.58 25.35 -13.34
CA ALA A 57 -11.39 24.50 -13.53
C ALA A 57 -11.57 23.06 -13.02
N THR A 58 -12.71 22.76 -12.38
CA THR A 58 -13.08 21.41 -11.95
C THR A 58 -13.37 20.50 -13.13
N ASP A 59 -14.11 20.94 -14.15
CA ASP A 59 -14.58 20.05 -15.22
C ASP A 59 -13.44 19.38 -16.01
N SER A 60 -12.37 20.09 -16.34
CA SER A 60 -11.25 19.49 -17.08
C SER A 60 -10.44 18.51 -16.22
N LYS A 61 -10.27 18.83 -14.93
CA LYS A 61 -9.54 17.97 -13.98
C LYS A 61 -10.36 16.75 -13.57
N THR A 62 -11.67 16.90 -13.38
CA THR A 62 -12.59 15.79 -13.09
C THR A 62 -12.70 14.85 -14.28
N GLN A 63 -12.79 15.37 -15.52
CA GLN A 63 -12.76 14.54 -16.73
C GLN A 63 -11.45 13.75 -16.87
N LEU A 64 -10.32 14.32 -16.50
CA LEU A 64 -9.04 13.60 -16.52
C LEU A 64 -9.03 12.48 -15.47
N LEU A 65 -9.50 12.75 -14.25
CA LEU A 65 -9.62 11.74 -13.19
C LEU A 65 -10.57 10.60 -13.57
N GLU A 66 -11.71 10.92 -14.17
CA GLU A 66 -12.66 9.93 -14.67
C GLU A 66 -12.06 9.02 -15.75
N LYS A 67 -11.25 9.57 -16.67
CA LYS A 67 -10.52 8.78 -17.67
C LYS A 67 -9.55 7.80 -17.01
N TYR A 68 -8.79 8.22 -16.00
CA TYR A 68 -7.86 7.33 -15.28
C TYR A 68 -8.59 6.29 -14.44
N LEU A 69 -9.70 6.67 -13.79
CA LEU A 69 -10.54 5.75 -13.03
C LEU A 69 -11.10 4.65 -13.93
N LYS A 70 -11.66 5.04 -15.08
CA LYS A 70 -12.17 4.11 -16.09
C LYS A 70 -11.07 3.18 -16.60
N LYS A 71 -9.88 3.71 -16.94
CA LYS A 71 -8.73 2.91 -17.35
C LYS A 71 -8.31 1.89 -16.28
N SER A 72 -8.35 2.27 -15.00
CA SER A 72 -8.02 1.37 -13.90
C SER A 72 -9.06 0.26 -13.71
N GLN A 73 -10.35 0.57 -13.92
CA GLN A 73 -11.43 -0.42 -13.85
C GLN A 73 -11.34 -1.40 -15.02
N ASP A 74 -11.20 -0.90 -16.25
CA ASP A 74 -11.11 -1.72 -17.47
C ASP A 74 -9.91 -2.67 -17.45
N ASN A 75 -8.78 -2.24 -16.86
CA ASN A 75 -7.56 -3.05 -16.80
C ASN A 75 -7.35 -3.79 -15.48
N LYS A 76 -8.31 -3.76 -14.55
CA LYS A 76 -8.15 -4.30 -13.19
C LYS A 76 -7.66 -5.75 -13.20
N THR A 77 -8.31 -6.62 -13.96
CA THR A 77 -7.96 -8.05 -14.04
C THR A 77 -6.53 -8.27 -14.56
N LYS A 78 -6.11 -7.50 -15.56
CA LYS A 78 -4.75 -7.56 -16.10
C LYS A 78 -3.72 -7.08 -15.07
N ASN A 79 -4.00 -5.95 -14.42
CA ASN A 79 -3.11 -5.36 -13.42
C ASN A 79 -2.98 -6.25 -12.19
N ASP A 80 -4.09 -6.84 -11.73
CA ASP A 80 -4.10 -7.77 -10.59
C ASP A 80 -3.30 -9.03 -10.92
N LYS A 81 -3.45 -9.59 -12.13
CA LYS A 81 -2.64 -10.73 -12.58
C LYS A 81 -1.15 -10.39 -12.64
N GLU A 82 -0.77 -9.27 -13.23
CA GLU A 82 0.62 -8.82 -13.31
C GLU A 82 1.23 -8.55 -11.93
N ARG A 83 0.45 -7.98 -11.00
CA ARG A 83 0.86 -7.77 -9.61
C ARG A 83 1.08 -9.10 -8.89
N LEU A 84 0.19 -10.07 -9.06
CA LEU A 84 0.34 -11.40 -8.48
C LEU A 84 1.55 -12.14 -9.09
N ASP A 85 1.69 -12.16 -10.41
CA ASP A 85 2.82 -12.79 -11.10
C ASP A 85 4.15 -12.17 -10.66
N SER A 86 4.22 -10.84 -10.53
CA SER A 86 5.40 -10.13 -10.03
C SER A 86 5.69 -10.47 -8.56
N TYR A 87 4.65 -10.56 -7.72
CA TYR A 87 4.78 -10.93 -6.31
C TYR A 87 5.35 -12.34 -6.16
N TYR A 88 4.87 -13.29 -6.97
CA TYR A 88 5.35 -14.67 -6.93
C TYR A 88 6.72 -14.84 -7.56
N LYS A 89 7.02 -14.20 -8.70
CA LYS A 89 8.34 -14.30 -9.35
C LYS A 89 9.47 -13.82 -8.46
N ARG A 90 9.32 -12.66 -7.82
CA ARG A 90 10.38 -12.11 -6.97
C ARG A 90 10.58 -12.95 -5.71
N ASN A 91 9.51 -13.46 -5.11
CA ASN A 91 9.61 -14.31 -3.94
C ASN A 91 10.14 -15.72 -4.27
N TYR A 92 9.68 -16.36 -5.35
CA TYR A 92 10.15 -17.68 -5.74
C TYR A 92 11.67 -17.65 -5.96
N MET A 93 12.16 -16.67 -6.70
CA MET A 93 13.61 -16.59 -6.96
C MET A 93 14.41 -16.34 -5.69
N ASP A 94 13.95 -15.50 -4.76
CA ASP A 94 14.67 -15.24 -3.52
C ASP A 94 14.68 -16.45 -2.58
N TYR A 95 13.56 -17.18 -2.44
CA TYR A 95 13.50 -18.41 -1.62
C TYR A 95 14.38 -19.52 -2.20
N PHE A 96 14.27 -19.79 -3.50
CA PHE A 96 15.07 -20.85 -4.12
C PHE A 96 16.54 -20.46 -4.24
N ALA A 97 16.88 -19.19 -4.43
CA ALA A 97 18.28 -18.74 -4.40
C ALA A 97 18.90 -18.88 -3.01
N PHE A 98 18.12 -18.67 -1.94
CA PHE A 98 18.58 -18.91 -0.57
C PHE A 98 18.88 -20.40 -0.32
N GLU A 99 17.95 -21.29 -0.69
CA GLU A 99 18.13 -22.74 -0.55
C GLU A 99 19.23 -23.29 -1.49
N GLU A 100 19.33 -22.74 -2.70
CA GLU A 100 20.39 -23.05 -3.69
C GLU A 100 21.78 -22.76 -3.11
N GLY A 101 21.93 -21.68 -2.33
CA GLY A 101 23.19 -21.34 -1.67
C GLY A 101 23.71 -22.48 -0.77
N THR A 102 22.82 -23.10 -0.01
CA THR A 102 23.16 -24.24 0.86
C THR A 102 23.52 -25.49 0.05
N LEU A 103 22.79 -25.75 -1.05
CA LEU A 103 23.03 -26.89 -1.92
C LEU A 103 24.35 -26.77 -2.71
N ARG A 104 24.69 -25.58 -3.20
CA ARG A 104 25.95 -25.32 -3.92
C ARG A 104 27.20 -25.43 -3.04
N GLN A 105 27.06 -25.30 -1.72
CA GLN A 105 28.18 -25.42 -0.77
C GLN A 105 28.51 -26.87 -0.41
N LYS A 106 27.63 -27.83 -0.70
CA LYS A 106 27.89 -29.25 -0.49
C LYS A 106 28.96 -29.75 -1.49
N LYS A 107 29.90 -30.56 -1.00
CA LYS A 107 30.96 -31.16 -1.85
C LYS A 107 30.45 -32.34 -2.68
N ASP A 108 29.56 -33.15 -2.10
CA ASP A 108 28.98 -34.32 -2.76
C ASP A 108 27.49 -34.10 -2.96
N LEU A 109 27.09 -33.79 -4.19
CA LEU A 109 25.68 -33.66 -4.56
C LEU A 109 25.14 -35.01 -5.04
N THR A 110 23.98 -35.37 -4.50
CA THR A 110 23.17 -36.50 -4.99
C THR A 110 22.62 -36.21 -6.39
N GLU A 111 22.30 -37.26 -7.14
CA GLU A 111 21.68 -37.16 -8.48
C GLU A 111 20.43 -36.26 -8.47
N ALA A 112 19.61 -36.37 -7.41
CA ALA A 112 18.41 -35.56 -7.24
C ALA A 112 18.75 -34.07 -7.02
N GLU A 113 19.75 -33.76 -6.20
CA GLU A 113 20.18 -32.37 -5.96
C GLU A 113 20.75 -31.72 -7.23
N LYS A 114 21.47 -32.49 -8.07
CA LYS A 114 21.94 -32.02 -9.38
C LYS A 114 20.76 -31.70 -10.31
N GLY A 115 19.76 -32.59 -10.38
CA GLY A 115 18.56 -32.35 -11.18
C GLY A 115 17.77 -31.11 -10.74
N ILE A 116 17.71 -30.86 -9.43
CA ILE A 116 17.08 -29.65 -8.87
C ILE A 116 17.86 -28.39 -9.29
N LEU A 117 19.19 -28.40 -9.22
CA LEU A 117 20.01 -27.27 -9.66
C LEU A 117 19.87 -26.97 -11.15
N ASP A 118 19.88 -28.00 -11.99
CA ASP A 118 19.70 -27.84 -13.44
C ASP A 118 18.31 -27.27 -13.77
N TRP A 119 17.27 -27.73 -13.08
CA TRP A 119 15.92 -27.20 -13.25
C TRP A 119 15.81 -25.74 -12.78
N LEU A 120 16.39 -25.41 -11.63
CA LEU A 120 16.42 -24.03 -11.13
C LEU A 120 17.16 -23.09 -12.09
N GLN A 121 18.27 -23.54 -12.67
CA GLN A 121 19.01 -22.76 -13.65
C GLN A 121 18.24 -22.56 -14.96
N ALA A 122 17.46 -23.55 -15.39
CA ALA A 122 16.62 -23.46 -16.60
C ALA A 122 15.35 -22.60 -16.42
N ASN A 123 14.86 -22.45 -15.19
CA ASN A 123 13.58 -21.78 -14.88
C ASN A 123 13.76 -20.45 -14.13
N LYS A 124 14.98 -19.90 -14.15
CA LYS A 124 15.34 -18.64 -13.47
C LYS A 124 14.76 -17.40 -14.13
#